data_AF-A0A7K4UQ53-F1
#
_entry.id   AF-A0A7K4UQ53-F1
#
_cell.length_a   1.000
_cell.length_b   1.000
_cell.length_c   1.000
_cell.angle_alpha   90.00
_cell.angle_beta   90.00
_cell.angle_gamma   90.00
#
_symmetry.space_group_name_H-M   'P 1'
#
loop_
_entity.id
_entity.type
_entity.pdbx_description
1 polymer ?
#
loop_
_entity_poly.entity_id
_entity_poly.type
_entity_poly.pdbx_seq_one_letter_code
_entity_poly.pdbx_strand_id
1 'polypeptide(L)'
;MSVDPMTYETQFFGFTPQTCMLRIYIAFQDYLFEMMLVVEGVMLKKLDGIPGCKVSPSQIRKCTEKFLLFMKEHFDKLFAKMEEMLLQLVLNIPKNVLLPEDRVQEQYPYSKEEFQALQDELQQLQEQCRAEAALEQALRAELEEQKVVKAELEKILQCFDGVESICREHGAGNFKESFALLTQNCKKLQDVLKDVEEKSKKMKQHD
;
A
#
# COMPACT_ATOMS: atom_id res chain seq x y z
N MET A 1 -32.98 21.70 -20.86
CA MET A 1 -32.98 21.98 -19.40
C MET A 1 -31.93 21.07 -18.79
N SER A 2 -30.78 21.62 -18.39
CA SER A 2 -29.75 20.83 -17.71
C SER A 2 -30.28 20.52 -16.32
N VAL A 3 -30.56 19.25 -16.04
CA VAL A 3 -30.97 18.79 -14.71
C VAL A 3 -29.73 18.83 -13.84
N ASP A 4 -29.72 19.64 -12.78
CA ASP A 4 -28.66 19.63 -11.78
C ASP A 4 -28.83 18.38 -10.90
N PRO A 5 -27.89 17.42 -10.94
CA PRO A 5 -28.00 16.20 -10.15
C PRO A 5 -27.73 16.40 -8.66
N MET A 6 -27.25 17.57 -8.20
CA MET A 6 -26.95 17.86 -6.78
C MET A 6 -26.10 16.78 -6.11
N THR A 7 -25.01 16.37 -6.77
CA THR A 7 -24.16 15.25 -6.30
C THR A 7 -23.41 15.59 -5.02
N TYR A 8 -23.02 16.85 -4.82
CA TYR A 8 -22.26 17.28 -3.66
C TYR A 8 -23.13 17.34 -2.40
N GLU A 9 -24.35 17.86 -2.57
CA GLU A 9 -25.41 17.82 -1.56
C GLU A 9 -25.73 16.38 -1.17
N THR A 10 -25.79 15.48 -2.15
CA THR A 10 -26.07 14.06 -1.92
C THR A 10 -24.98 13.39 -1.08
N GLN A 11 -23.71 13.74 -1.30
CA GLN A 11 -22.60 13.24 -0.48
C GLN A 11 -22.77 13.63 0.99
N PHE A 12 -23.20 14.87 1.27
CA PHE A 12 -23.40 15.36 2.63
C PHE A 12 -24.67 14.81 3.29
N PHE A 13 -25.81 14.84 2.61
CA PHE A 13 -27.10 14.46 3.18
C PHE A 13 -27.37 12.95 3.13
N GLY A 14 -26.67 12.20 2.27
CA GLY A 14 -26.92 10.78 2.03
C GLY A 14 -28.17 10.49 1.20
N PHE A 15 -28.85 11.53 0.71
CA PHE A 15 -29.99 11.45 -0.20
C PHE A 15 -29.98 12.66 -1.14
N THR A 16 -30.64 12.53 -2.30
CA THR A 16 -30.80 13.66 -3.21
C THR A 16 -31.90 14.60 -2.70
N PRO A 17 -31.65 15.92 -2.60
CA PRO A 17 -32.65 16.89 -2.16
C PRO A 17 -34.00 16.80 -2.91
N GLN A 18 -33.96 16.51 -4.21
CA GLN A 18 -35.13 16.33 -5.07
C GLN A 18 -35.98 15.12 -4.62
N THR A 19 -35.35 14.02 -4.20
CA THR A 19 -36.07 12.85 -3.68
C THR A 19 -36.72 13.15 -2.32
N CYS A 20 -36.06 13.94 -1.48
CA CYS A 20 -36.65 14.43 -0.24
C CYS A 20 -37.89 15.28 -0.52
N MET A 21 -37.80 16.24 -1.44
CA MET A 21 -38.92 17.10 -1.86
C MET A 21 -40.08 16.29 -2.43
N LEU A 22 -39.81 15.29 -3.26
CA LEU A 22 -40.84 14.40 -3.78
C LEU A 22 -41.58 13.65 -2.67
N ARG A 23 -40.88 13.13 -1.66
CA ARG A 23 -41.50 12.44 -0.52
C ARG A 23 -42.37 13.38 0.30
N ILE A 24 -41.91 14.62 0.50
CA ILE A 24 -42.67 15.67 1.19
C ILE A 24 -43.93 16.00 0.37
N TYR A 25 -43.79 16.21 -0.95
CA TYR A 25 -44.92 16.50 -1.84
C TYR A 25 -46.01 15.42 -1.73
N ILE A 26 -45.63 14.14 -1.83
CA ILE A 26 -46.56 13.02 -1.73
C ILE A 26 -47.25 13.01 -0.36
N ALA A 27 -46.50 13.17 0.73
CA ALA A 27 -47.07 13.19 2.07
C ALA A 27 -48.10 14.33 2.26
N PHE A 28 -47.78 15.55 1.82
CA PHE A 28 -48.71 16.68 1.88
C PHE A 28 -49.95 16.44 1.02
N GLN A 29 -49.76 15.87 -0.16
CA GLN A 29 -50.85 15.53 -1.06
C GLN A 29 -51.79 14.48 -0.44
N ASP A 30 -51.24 13.42 0.17
CA ASP A 30 -52.01 12.38 0.85
C ASP A 30 -52.83 12.98 2.00
N TYR A 31 -52.23 13.82 2.85
CA TYR A 31 -52.97 14.51 3.92
C TYR A 31 -54.08 15.43 3.40
N LEU A 32 -53.87 16.10 2.27
CA LEU A 32 -54.92 16.92 1.65
C LEU A 32 -56.11 16.06 1.23
N PHE A 33 -55.85 14.91 0.58
CA PHE A 33 -56.90 13.97 0.18
C PHE A 33 -57.64 13.38 1.39
N GLU A 34 -56.90 12.92 2.40
CA GLU A 34 -57.48 12.38 3.63
C GLU A 34 -58.38 13.41 4.32
N MET A 35 -57.95 14.66 4.43
CA MET A 35 -58.75 15.71 5.04
C MET A 35 -60.04 15.99 4.25
N MET A 36 -59.98 15.98 2.91
CA MET A 36 -61.18 16.14 2.09
C MET A 36 -62.17 14.99 2.27
N LEU A 37 -61.68 13.75 2.42
CA LEU A 37 -62.52 12.59 2.71
C LEU A 37 -63.20 12.71 4.09
N VAL A 38 -62.47 13.19 5.10
CA VAL A 38 -63.04 13.45 6.43
C VAL A 38 -64.12 14.53 6.36
N VAL A 39 -63.85 15.64 5.68
CA VAL A 39 -64.81 16.74 5.52
C VAL A 39 -66.08 16.25 4.81
N GLU A 40 -65.94 15.51 3.70
CA GLU A 40 -67.07 14.92 2.98
C GLU A 40 -67.87 13.97 3.87
N GLY A 41 -67.19 13.09 4.61
CA GLY A 41 -67.83 12.16 5.53
C GLY A 41 -68.59 12.86 6.67
N VAL A 42 -68.05 13.95 7.21
CA VAL A 42 -68.73 14.76 8.23
C VAL A 42 -69.95 15.47 7.64
N MET A 43 -69.84 16.04 6.43
CA MET A 43 -70.97 16.66 5.75
C MET A 43 -72.11 15.67 5.54
N LEU A 44 -71.83 14.49 4.99
CA LEU A 44 -72.82 13.43 4.77
C LEU A 44 -73.54 13.03 6.07
N LYS A 45 -72.79 12.76 7.14
CA LYS A 45 -73.35 12.41 8.45
C LYS A 45 -74.24 13.51 9.04
N LYS A 46 -73.90 14.79 8.80
CA LYS A 46 -74.70 15.92 9.29
C LYS A 46 -75.98 16.12 8.48
N LEU A 47 -75.94 15.84 7.17
CA LEU A 47 -77.10 15.92 6.30
C LEU A 47 -78.15 14.83 6.60
N ASP A 48 -77.71 13.61 6.94
CA ASP A 48 -78.63 12.53 7.35
C ASP A 48 -79.45 12.88 8.60
N GLY A 49 -78.95 13.80 9.43
CA GLY A 49 -79.64 14.28 10.63
C GLY A 49 -80.68 15.39 10.40
N ILE A 50 -80.84 15.89 9.16
CA ILE A 50 -81.74 17.02 8.86
C ILE A 50 -83.00 16.53 8.12
N PRO A 51 -84.17 16.45 8.78
CA PRO A 51 -85.40 16.01 8.13
C PRO A 51 -85.84 16.98 7.03
N GLY A 52 -86.10 16.46 5.82
CA GLY A 52 -86.58 17.25 4.67
C GLY A 52 -85.47 17.82 3.77
N CYS A 53 -84.20 17.47 3.99
CA CYS A 53 -83.10 17.94 3.14
C CYS A 53 -83.18 17.30 1.73
N LYS A 54 -83.10 18.14 0.68
CA LYS A 54 -83.17 17.73 -0.73
C LYS A 54 -81.80 17.55 -1.40
N VAL A 55 -80.71 17.72 -0.66
CA VAL A 55 -79.35 17.65 -1.21
C VAL A 55 -78.96 16.18 -1.35
N SER A 56 -78.58 15.77 -2.57
CA SER A 56 -78.14 14.40 -2.81
C SER A 56 -76.66 14.22 -2.43
N PRO A 57 -76.24 13.03 -1.96
CA PRO A 57 -74.83 12.70 -1.73
C PRO A 57 -73.94 12.97 -2.95
N SER A 58 -74.47 12.77 -4.17
CA SER A 58 -73.77 13.04 -5.42
C SER A 58 -73.49 14.53 -5.68
N GLN A 59 -74.33 15.44 -5.16
CA GLN A 59 -74.07 16.88 -5.25
C GLN A 59 -72.93 17.29 -4.31
N ILE A 60 -72.88 16.71 -3.11
CA ILE A 60 -71.79 16.93 -2.15
C ILE A 60 -70.49 16.40 -2.74
N ARG A 61 -70.49 15.18 -3.29
CA ARG A 61 -69.30 14.60 -3.92
C ARG A 61 -68.73 15.50 -5.03
N LYS A 62 -69.59 15.98 -5.94
CA LYS A 62 -69.18 16.93 -6.99
C LYS A 62 -68.64 18.25 -6.44
N CYS A 63 -69.23 18.74 -5.34
CA CYS A 63 -68.76 19.96 -4.68
C CYS A 63 -67.36 19.76 -4.06
N THR A 64 -67.16 18.66 -3.33
CA THR A 64 -65.87 18.29 -2.74
C THR A 64 -64.81 18.08 -3.81
N GLU A 65 -65.12 17.39 -4.90
CA GLU A 65 -64.18 17.18 -6.02
C GLU A 65 -63.77 18.51 -6.66
N LYS A 66 -64.72 19.43 -6.89
CA LYS A 66 -64.42 20.76 -7.44
C LYS A 66 -63.53 21.58 -6.50
N PHE A 67 -63.79 21.51 -5.19
CA PHE A 67 -62.98 22.20 -4.19
C PHE A 67 -61.58 21.59 -4.06
N LEU A 68 -61.48 20.26 -4.11
CA LEU A 68 -60.21 19.54 -4.08
C LEU A 68 -59.34 19.86 -5.29
N LEU A 69 -59.92 19.97 -6.49
CA LEU A 69 -59.19 20.41 -7.69
C LEU A 69 -58.63 21.83 -7.51
N PHE A 70 -59.45 22.75 -7.00
CA PHE A 70 -59.01 24.12 -6.69
C PHE A 70 -57.87 24.13 -5.67
N MET A 71 -58.00 23.37 -4.58
CA MET A 71 -56.97 23.27 -3.54
C MET A 71 -55.68 22.67 -4.08
N LYS A 72 -55.76 21.63 -4.93
CA LYS A 72 -54.61 21.00 -5.55
C LYS A 72 -53.84 21.98 -6.45
N GLU A 73 -54.53 22.71 -7.33
CA GLU A 73 -53.86 23.69 -8.20
C GLU A 73 -53.14 24.80 -7.41
N HIS A 74 -53.74 25.23 -6.29
CA HIS A 74 -53.11 26.20 -5.40
C HIS A 74 -51.95 25.60 -4.62
N PHE A 75 -52.10 24.37 -4.13
CA PHE A 75 -51.06 23.62 -3.45
C PHE A 75 -49.84 23.43 -4.36
N ASP A 76 -50.02 22.94 -5.59
CA ASP A 76 -48.92 22.69 -6.54
C ASP A 76 -48.11 23.96 -6.81
N LYS A 77 -48.79 25.11 -6.98
CA LYS A 77 -48.13 26.42 -7.18
C LYS A 77 -47.34 26.90 -5.97
N LEU A 78 -47.87 26.69 -4.76
CA LEU A 78 -47.21 27.10 -3.52
C LEU A 78 -46.06 26.14 -3.18
N PHE A 79 -46.27 24.85 -3.38
CA PHE A 79 -45.27 23.82 -3.16
C PHE A 79 -44.07 24.05 -4.07
N ALA A 80 -44.27 24.33 -5.37
CA ALA A 80 -43.15 24.60 -6.28
C ALA A 80 -42.26 25.77 -5.81
N LYS A 81 -42.85 26.84 -5.27
CA LYS A 81 -42.10 27.98 -4.72
C LYS A 81 -41.37 27.62 -3.43
N MET A 82 -42.02 26.82 -2.58
CA MET A 82 -41.41 26.34 -1.34
C MET A 82 -40.26 25.39 -1.62
N GLU A 83 -40.44 24.45 -2.55
CA GLU A 83 -39.42 23.53 -3.05
C GLU A 83 -38.21 24.30 -3.56
N GLU A 84 -38.41 25.30 -4.43
CA GLU A 84 -37.32 26.14 -4.93
C GLU A 84 -36.55 26.81 -3.78
N MET A 85 -37.25 27.40 -2.81
CA MET A 85 -36.60 28.05 -1.65
C MET A 85 -35.84 27.05 -0.77
N LEU A 86 -36.42 25.88 -0.51
CA LEU A 86 -35.76 24.84 0.31
C LEU A 86 -34.52 24.30 -0.41
N LEU A 87 -34.61 24.04 -1.71
CA LEU A 87 -33.50 23.60 -2.53
C LEU A 87 -32.39 24.64 -2.66
N GLN A 88 -32.71 25.93 -2.60
CA GLN A 88 -31.69 27.00 -2.72
C GLN A 88 -31.03 27.36 -1.38
N LEU A 89 -31.81 27.38 -0.29
CA LEU A 89 -31.38 27.96 1.00
C LEU A 89 -31.08 26.92 2.08
N VAL A 90 -31.67 25.72 2.01
CA VAL A 90 -31.59 24.72 3.08
C VAL A 90 -30.83 23.48 2.62
N LEU A 91 -31.22 22.91 1.48
CA LEU A 91 -30.66 21.66 0.94
C LEU A 91 -29.61 21.92 -0.14
N ASN A 92 -28.93 23.06 -0.07
CA ASN A 92 -27.88 23.48 -0.98
C ASN A 92 -26.56 23.59 -0.24
N ILE A 93 -25.47 23.11 -0.83
CA ILE A 93 -24.14 23.40 -0.31
C ILE A 93 -23.57 24.56 -1.12
N PRO A 94 -23.30 25.72 -0.50
CA PRO A 94 -22.70 26.85 -1.21
C PRO A 94 -21.37 26.43 -1.82
N LYS A 95 -21.10 26.85 -3.06
CA LYS A 95 -19.87 26.51 -3.81
C LYS A 95 -18.57 26.93 -3.11
N ASN A 96 -18.66 27.85 -2.16
CA ASN A 96 -17.55 28.36 -1.36
C ASN A 96 -17.34 27.57 -0.06
N VAL A 97 -18.13 26.53 0.19
CA VAL A 97 -18.02 25.67 1.38
C VAL A 97 -17.50 24.32 0.93
N LEU A 98 -16.37 23.93 1.52
CA LEU A 98 -15.80 22.61 1.36
C LEU A 98 -16.29 21.71 2.49
N LEU A 99 -16.73 20.51 2.14
CA LEU A 99 -17.11 19.50 3.11
C LEU A 99 -15.88 19.00 3.90
N PRO A 100 -16.06 18.61 5.18
CA PRO A 100 -14.96 18.08 6.00
C PRO A 100 -14.22 16.91 5.35
N GLU A 101 -14.93 16.06 4.60
CA GLU A 101 -14.40 14.91 3.88
C GLU A 101 -13.39 15.32 2.80
N ASP A 102 -13.57 16.49 2.19
CA ASP A 102 -12.73 16.98 1.10
C ASP A 102 -11.59 17.89 1.57
N ARG A 103 -11.47 18.17 2.88
CA ARG A 103 -10.39 19.03 3.42
C ARG A 103 -8.98 18.57 3.04
N VAL A 104 -8.79 17.27 2.85
CA VAL A 104 -7.50 16.70 2.41
C VAL A 104 -7.15 17.18 1.00
N GLN A 105 -8.16 17.36 0.13
CA GLN A 105 -7.98 17.83 -1.24
C GLN A 105 -7.59 19.31 -1.28
N GLU A 106 -8.07 20.12 -0.33
CA GLU A 106 -7.65 21.52 -0.18
C GLU A 106 -6.27 21.66 0.48
N GLN A 107 -5.96 20.83 1.49
CA GLN A 107 -4.67 20.87 2.18
C GLN A 107 -3.52 20.36 1.32
N TYR A 108 -3.78 19.36 0.47
CA TYR A 108 -2.78 18.73 -0.38
C TYR A 108 -3.30 18.62 -1.82
N PRO A 109 -3.42 19.75 -2.53
CA PRO A 109 -3.83 19.73 -3.93
C PRO A 109 -2.70 19.12 -4.74
N TYR A 110 -2.84 17.85 -5.11
CA TYR A 110 -1.91 17.17 -6.01
C TYR A 110 -2.39 17.29 -7.45
N SER A 111 -1.54 17.81 -8.32
CA SER A 111 -1.76 17.70 -9.75
C SER A 111 -1.62 16.25 -10.21
N LYS A 112 -2.20 15.93 -11.37
CA LYS A 112 -2.10 14.57 -11.92
C LYS A 112 -0.66 14.24 -12.27
N GLU A 113 0.10 15.23 -12.71
CA GLU A 113 1.51 15.12 -13.06
C GLU A 113 2.37 14.83 -11.82
N GLU A 114 2.16 15.55 -10.71
CA GLU A 114 2.88 15.31 -9.45
C GLU A 114 2.53 13.93 -8.85
N PHE A 115 1.27 13.51 -8.95
CA PHE A 115 0.86 12.19 -8.50
C PHE A 115 1.51 11.08 -9.35
N GLN A 116 1.62 11.27 -10.66
CA GLN A 116 2.32 10.33 -11.53
C GLN A 116 3.81 10.27 -11.21
N ALA A 117 4.46 11.43 -11.03
CA ALA A 117 5.87 11.49 -10.67
C ALA A 117 6.15 10.76 -9.34
N LEU A 118 5.24 10.88 -8.36
CA LEU A 118 5.34 10.17 -7.09
C LEU A 118 5.18 8.65 -7.25
N GLN A 119 4.30 8.19 -8.15
CA GLN A 119 4.19 6.77 -8.46
C GLN A 119 5.46 6.22 -9.12
N ASP A 120 6.04 6.98 -10.04
CA ASP A 120 7.26 6.60 -10.73
C ASP A 120 8.44 6.53 -9.73
N GLU A 121 8.54 7.50 -8.82
CA GLU A 121 9.53 7.51 -7.73
C GLU A 121 9.35 6.30 -6.81
N LEU A 122 8.12 5.99 -6.39
CA LEU A 122 7.84 4.80 -5.58
C LEU A 122 8.28 3.51 -6.26
N GLN A 123 8.04 3.38 -7.56
CA GLN A 123 8.45 2.20 -8.32
C GLN A 123 9.98 2.11 -8.37
N GLN A 124 10.67 3.22 -8.65
CA GLN A 124 12.13 3.27 -8.68
C GLN A 124 12.75 2.91 -7.32
N LEU A 125 12.23 3.47 -6.22
CA LEU A 125 12.70 3.10 -4.88
C LEU A 125 12.47 1.62 -4.58
N GLN A 126 11.33 1.07 -4.98
CA GLN A 126 11.05 -0.34 -4.75
C GLN A 126 12.02 -1.25 -5.52
N GLU A 127 12.39 -0.89 -6.75
CA GLU A 127 13.40 -1.60 -7.54
C GLU A 127 14.78 -1.50 -6.90
N GLN A 128 15.16 -0.30 -6.42
CA GLN A 128 16.42 -0.09 -5.71
C GLN A 128 16.51 -0.93 -4.44
N CYS A 129 15.47 -0.94 -3.59
CA CYS A 129 15.47 -1.75 -2.37
C CYS A 129 15.62 -3.25 -2.68
N ARG A 130 15.03 -3.74 -3.78
CA ARG A 130 15.21 -5.15 -4.20
C ARG A 130 16.63 -5.43 -4.66
N ALA A 131 17.23 -4.51 -5.41
CA ALA A 131 18.61 -4.63 -5.86
C ALA A 131 19.60 -4.60 -4.68
N GLU A 132 19.38 -3.71 -3.71
CA GLU A 132 20.17 -3.64 -2.48
C GLU A 132 20.07 -4.92 -1.66
N ALA A 133 18.87 -5.47 -1.49
CA ALA A 133 18.67 -6.75 -0.80
C ALA A 133 19.39 -7.91 -1.51
N ALA A 134 19.38 -7.93 -2.84
CA ALA A 134 20.11 -8.93 -3.62
C ALA A 134 21.64 -8.77 -3.47
N LEU A 135 22.13 -7.52 -3.47
CA LEU A 135 23.55 -7.21 -3.27
C LEU A 135 24.01 -7.60 -1.86
N GLU A 136 23.19 -7.35 -0.85
CA GLU A 136 23.47 -7.79 0.52
C GLU A 136 23.61 -9.31 0.61
N GLN A 137 22.71 -10.06 -0.05
CA GLN A 137 22.79 -11.51 -0.11
C GLN A 137 24.05 -11.99 -0.83
N ALA A 138 24.42 -11.36 -1.95
CA ALA A 138 25.64 -11.69 -2.69
C ALA A 138 26.90 -11.44 -1.84
N LEU A 139 26.97 -10.30 -1.15
CA LEU A 139 28.09 -9.96 -0.28
C LEU A 139 28.22 -10.94 0.90
N ARG A 140 27.10 -11.36 1.49
CA ARG A 140 27.10 -12.40 2.53
C ARG A 140 27.61 -13.74 1.99
N ALA A 141 27.23 -14.14 0.77
CA ALA A 141 27.73 -15.36 0.16
C ALA A 141 29.25 -15.30 -0.09
N GLU A 142 29.75 -14.18 -0.64
CA GLU A 142 31.18 -13.97 -0.86
C GLU A 142 31.98 -14.00 0.45
N LEU A 143 31.42 -13.44 1.54
CA LEU A 143 32.04 -13.48 2.86
C LEU A 143 32.15 -14.90 3.42
N GLU A 144 31.14 -15.75 3.20
CA GLU A 144 31.22 -17.16 3.59
C GLU A 144 32.24 -17.93 2.74
N GLU A 145 32.31 -17.68 1.43
CA GLU A 145 33.36 -18.26 0.57
C GLU A 145 34.77 -17.85 1.03
N GLN A 146 34.95 -16.58 1.37
CA GLN A 146 36.23 -16.06 1.87
C GLN A 146 36.64 -16.75 3.18
N LYS A 147 35.70 -17.02 4.09
CA LYS A 147 35.97 -17.76 5.34
C LYS A 147 36.47 -19.18 5.04
N VAL A 148 35.88 -19.87 4.07
CA VAL A 148 36.31 -21.21 3.67
C VAL A 148 37.74 -21.18 3.14
N VAL A 149 38.05 -20.26 2.22
CA VAL A 149 39.41 -20.13 1.65
C VAL A 149 40.43 -19.78 2.74
N LYS A 150 40.08 -18.89 3.66
CA LYS A 150 40.94 -18.54 4.80
C LYS A 150 41.23 -19.76 5.68
N ALA A 151 40.22 -20.56 6.00
CA ALA A 151 40.39 -21.78 6.78
C ALA A 151 41.29 -22.80 6.08
N GLU A 152 41.18 -22.95 4.75
CA GLU A 152 42.09 -23.81 3.98
C GLU A 152 43.54 -23.30 4.02
N LEU A 153 43.77 -22.00 3.90
CA LEU A 153 45.11 -21.41 4.04
C LEU A 153 45.69 -21.61 5.45
N GLU A 154 44.87 -21.47 6.49
CA GLU A 154 45.28 -21.73 7.87
C GLU A 154 45.66 -23.21 8.09
N LYS A 155 44.94 -24.16 7.49
CA LYS A 155 45.32 -25.59 7.51
C LYS A 155 46.67 -25.83 6.84
N ILE A 156 46.94 -25.16 5.71
CA ILE A 156 48.22 -25.27 5.01
C ILE A 156 49.36 -24.72 5.87
N LEU A 157 49.15 -23.56 6.53
CA LEU A 157 50.13 -23.00 7.46
C LEU A 157 50.40 -23.94 8.64
N GLN A 158 49.36 -24.51 9.24
CA GLN A 158 49.51 -25.49 10.32
C GLN A 158 50.25 -26.76 9.85
N CYS A 159 50.05 -27.19 8.61
CA CYS A 159 50.80 -28.29 8.02
C CYS A 159 52.29 -27.96 7.92
N PHE A 160 52.65 -26.75 7.45
CA PHE A 160 54.05 -26.32 7.42
C PHE A 160 54.66 -26.23 8.82
N ASP A 161 53.94 -25.64 9.78
CA ASP A 161 54.37 -25.57 11.18
C ASP A 161 54.61 -26.96 11.77
N GLY A 162 53.72 -27.93 11.46
CA GLY A 162 53.86 -29.33 11.90
C GLY A 162 55.04 -30.06 11.25
N VAL A 163 55.31 -29.82 9.96
CA VAL A 163 56.52 -30.35 9.31
C VAL A 163 57.77 -29.76 9.95
N GLU A 164 57.82 -28.44 10.15
CA GLU A 164 58.95 -27.78 10.81
C GLU A 164 59.15 -28.27 12.25
N SER A 165 58.09 -28.54 12.99
CA SER A 165 58.18 -29.05 14.36
C SER A 165 58.74 -30.47 14.40
N ILE A 166 58.24 -31.38 13.55
CA ILE A 166 58.75 -32.76 13.44
C ILE A 166 60.24 -32.75 13.06
N CYS A 167 60.64 -31.88 12.13
CA CYS A 167 62.04 -31.77 11.71
C CYS A 167 62.95 -31.21 12.80
N ARG A 168 62.45 -30.25 13.61
CA ARG A 168 63.14 -29.77 14.81
C ARG A 168 63.31 -30.89 15.85
N GLU A 169 62.28 -31.68 16.11
CA GLU A 169 62.31 -32.81 17.06
C GLU A 169 63.34 -33.88 16.65
N HIS A 170 63.48 -34.14 15.35
CA HIS A 170 64.44 -35.11 14.81
C HIS A 170 65.83 -34.52 14.55
N GLY A 171 66.11 -33.30 15.05
CA GLY A 171 67.44 -32.69 15.03
C GLY A 171 67.85 -32.04 13.70
N ALA A 172 66.95 -31.94 12.72
CA ALA A 172 67.16 -31.33 11.40
C ALA A 172 66.38 -30.01 11.26
N GLY A 173 66.40 -29.16 12.30
CA GLY A 173 65.56 -27.97 12.41
C GLY A 173 65.76 -26.91 11.31
N ASN A 174 66.90 -26.92 10.60
CA ASN A 174 67.09 -26.15 9.38
C ASN A 174 67.70 -27.04 8.31
N PHE A 175 66.87 -27.49 7.37
CA PHE A 175 67.31 -28.33 6.26
C PHE A 175 68.40 -27.66 5.44
N LYS A 176 68.31 -26.35 5.19
CA LYS A 176 69.28 -25.63 4.38
C LYS A 176 70.67 -25.67 5.00
N GLU A 177 70.77 -25.42 6.30
CA GLU A 177 72.03 -25.50 7.05
C GLU A 177 72.53 -26.94 7.17
N SER A 178 71.63 -27.88 7.45
CA SER A 178 71.95 -29.31 7.57
C SER A 178 72.49 -29.89 6.26
N PHE A 179 71.85 -29.59 5.13
CA PHE A 179 72.33 -29.98 3.79
C PHE A 179 73.63 -29.27 3.41
N ALA A 180 73.82 -28.00 3.81
CA ALA A 180 75.08 -27.30 3.55
C ALA A 180 76.25 -27.94 4.32
N LEU A 181 76.07 -28.27 5.59
CA LEU A 181 77.06 -28.97 6.41
C LEU A 181 77.36 -30.37 5.88
N LEU A 182 76.31 -31.13 5.52
CA LEU A 182 76.47 -32.47 4.93
C LEU A 182 77.26 -32.39 3.62
N THR A 183 76.92 -31.44 2.74
CA THR A 183 77.61 -31.23 1.47
C THR A 183 79.08 -30.86 1.69
N GLN A 184 79.37 -29.98 2.64
CA GLN A 184 80.74 -29.58 2.98
C GLN A 184 81.55 -30.76 3.54
N ASN A 185 80.96 -31.58 4.42
CA ASN A 185 81.61 -32.73 5.00
C ASN A 185 81.81 -33.86 3.97
N CYS A 186 80.84 -34.10 3.09
CA CYS A 186 81.00 -35.02 1.96
C CYS A 186 82.15 -34.59 1.04
N LYS A 187 82.29 -33.28 0.78
CA LYS A 187 83.42 -32.74 0.00
C LYS A 187 84.76 -33.04 0.66
N LYS A 188 84.89 -32.73 1.96
CA LYS A 188 86.10 -33.03 2.74
C LYS A 188 86.41 -34.53 2.77
N LEU A 189 85.40 -35.38 2.95
CA LEU A 189 85.57 -36.83 2.94
C LEU A 189 86.04 -37.33 1.58
N GLN A 190 85.48 -36.80 0.49
CA GLN A 190 85.89 -37.13 -0.88
C GLN A 190 87.34 -36.72 -1.15
N ASP A 191 87.77 -35.57 -0.64
CA ASP A 191 89.14 -35.10 -0.76
C ASP A 191 90.11 -36.01 0.05
N VAL A 192 89.74 -36.39 1.28
CA VAL A 192 90.53 -37.34 2.10
C VAL A 192 90.58 -38.74 1.47
N LEU A 193 89.47 -39.21 0.88
CA LEU A 193 89.44 -40.49 0.17
C LEU A 193 90.39 -40.49 -1.03
N LYS A 194 90.43 -39.41 -1.81
CA LYS A 194 91.40 -39.24 -2.90
C LYS A 194 92.84 -39.26 -2.37
N ASP A 195 93.12 -38.55 -1.28
CA ASP A 195 94.45 -38.54 -0.66
C ASP A 195 94.88 -39.94 -0.16
N VAL A 196 93.96 -40.68 0.45
CA VAL A 196 94.21 -42.07 0.91
C VAL A 196 94.40 -43.01 -0.27
N GLU A 197 93.63 -42.83 -1.34
CA GLU A 197 93.73 -43.63 -2.56
C GLU A 197 95.05 -43.35 -3.32
N GLU A 198 95.50 -42.10 -3.34
CA GLU A 198 96.82 -41.71 -3.86
C GLU A 198 97.97 -42.26 -3.00
N LYS A 199 97.86 -42.19 -1.66
CA LYS A 199 98.86 -42.79 -0.75
C LYS A 199 98.89 -44.31 -0.83
N SER A 200 97.72 -44.95 -0.98
CA SER A 200 97.60 -46.41 -1.20
C SER A 200 98.22 -46.83 -2.53
N LYS A 201 98.02 -46.06 -3.60
CA LYS A 201 98.71 -46.27 -4.90
C LYS A 201 100.23 -46.10 -4.78
N LYS A 202 100.72 -45.15 -3.98
CA LYS A 202 102.16 -44.98 -3.69
C LYS A 202 102.74 -46.13 -2.85
N MET A 203 101.98 -46.71 -1.93
CA MET A 203 102.43 -47.88 -1.15
C MET A 203 102.47 -49.16 -2.00
N LYS A 204 101.58 -49.33 -2.98
CA LYS A 204 101.61 -50.46 -3.93
C LYS A 204 102.71 -50.38 -5.00
N GLN A 205 103.46 -49.29 -5.09
CA GLN A 205 104.64 -49.15 -5.96
C GLN A 205 105.96 -49.43 -5.22
N HIS A 206 105.89 -49.79 -3.94
CA HIS A 206 107.05 -50.05 -3.07
C HIS A 206 107.15 -51.50 -2.55
N ASP A 207 106.33 -52.40 -3.11
CA ASP A 207 106.54 -53.86 -3.14
C ASP A 207 106.86 -54.28 -4.59
#